data_AF-A0A820KD18-F1
#
_entry.id   AF-A0A820KD18-F1
#
_cell.length_a   1.000
_cell.length_b   1.000
_cell.length_c   1.000
_cell.angle_alpha   90.00
_cell.angle_beta   90.00
_cell.angle_gamma   90.00
#
_symmetry.space_group_name_H-M   'P 1'
#
loop_
_entity.id
_entity.type
_entity.pdbx_description
1 polymer ?
#
loop_
_entity_poly.entity_id
_entity_poly.type
_entity_poly.pdbx_seq_one_letter_code
_entity_poly.pdbx_strand_id
1 'polypeptide(L)'
;IFASKAILSSEGTQYIPANMPAQLISITNTDSIKKCAILCNNNILCRIFDYAVSSPKQCRLFEGDTNKLGQILSSSSSQSQVGTLQLSARLFAEYGSPCISTCNHIRYLRCGSSSTCECMPHTYWNASISMCIPQLSILGASCQQNISMCREDLNYTSLQFNQCGL
;
A
#
# COMPACT_ATOMS: atom_id res chain seq x y z
N ILE A 1 7.11 14.60 5.01
CA ILE A 1 7.07 13.39 5.86
C ILE A 1 5.64 13.27 6.39
N PHE A 2 4.93 12.19 6.05
CA PHE A 2 3.56 11.98 6.50
C PHE A 2 3.54 11.45 7.93
N ALA A 3 2.49 11.79 8.69
CA ALA A 3 2.26 11.23 10.02
C ALA A 3 1.90 9.74 9.88
N SER A 4 2.88 8.87 10.12
CA SER A 4 2.73 7.41 10.07
C SER A 4 3.60 6.74 11.13
N LYS A 5 3.22 5.53 11.51
CA LYS A 5 4.04 4.67 12.38
C LYS A 5 4.52 3.48 11.58
N ALA A 6 5.84 3.28 11.50
CA ALA A 6 6.39 2.04 10.96
C ALA A 6 6.30 0.93 12.03
N ILE A 7 5.73 -0.21 11.66
CA ILE A 7 5.73 -1.44 12.47
C ILE A 7 6.67 -2.42 11.80
N LEU A 8 7.63 -2.96 12.54
CA LEU A 8 8.56 -3.95 12.03
C LEU A 8 8.08 -5.37 12.35
N SER A 9 8.29 -6.29 11.42
CA SER A 9 8.17 -7.73 11.66
C SER A 9 9.36 -8.25 12.49
N SER A 10 9.37 -9.54 12.80
CA SER A 10 10.58 -10.20 13.30
C SER A 10 11.71 -10.14 12.28
N GLU A 11 12.95 -10.10 12.74
CA GLU A 11 14.11 -10.33 11.89
C GLU A 11 14.03 -11.71 11.22
N GLY A 12 14.74 -11.90 10.12
CA GLY A 12 14.68 -13.11 9.32
C GLY A 12 13.45 -13.23 8.46
N THR A 13 12.82 -12.11 8.07
CA THR A 13 11.59 -12.11 7.27
C THR A 13 11.72 -11.33 5.97
N GLN A 14 10.84 -11.64 5.01
CA GLN A 14 10.71 -10.98 3.72
C GLN A 14 9.23 -10.89 3.32
N TYR A 15 8.90 -9.93 2.48
CA TYR A 15 7.57 -9.74 1.93
C TYR A 15 7.47 -10.42 0.56
N ILE A 16 6.48 -11.29 0.41
CA ILE A 16 6.14 -11.96 -0.84
C ILE A 16 4.84 -11.35 -1.38
N PRO A 17 4.89 -10.50 -2.42
CA PRO A 17 3.70 -9.92 -3.04
C PRO A 17 2.92 -11.00 -3.80
N ALA A 18 1.60 -10.88 -3.82
CA ALA A 18 0.74 -11.78 -4.59
C ALA A 18 0.81 -11.53 -6.11
N ASN A 19 1.13 -10.29 -6.51
CA ASN A 19 1.39 -9.90 -7.88
C ASN A 19 2.60 -8.94 -7.93
N MET A 20 3.80 -9.50 -8.08
CA MET A 20 5.06 -8.76 -8.01
C MET A 20 5.14 -7.54 -8.96
N PRO A 21 4.89 -7.66 -10.28
CA PRO A 21 4.99 -6.49 -11.17
C PRO A 21 3.97 -5.40 -10.85
N ALA A 22 2.79 -5.76 -10.36
CA ALA A 22 1.74 -4.78 -10.03
C ALA A 22 1.99 -4.01 -8.72
N GLN A 23 2.82 -4.57 -7.83
CA GLN A 23 2.95 -4.11 -6.45
C GLN A 23 4.34 -3.57 -6.12
N LEU A 24 5.37 -3.95 -6.88
CA LEU A 24 6.72 -3.43 -6.67
C LEU A 24 6.79 -1.97 -7.14
N ILE A 25 7.10 -1.06 -6.22
CA ILE A 25 7.27 0.36 -6.51
C ILE A 25 8.71 0.65 -6.93
N SER A 26 9.67 0.19 -6.12
CA SER A 26 11.09 0.43 -6.40
C SER A 26 11.99 -0.53 -5.63
N ILE A 27 13.22 -0.69 -6.14
CA ILE A 27 14.32 -1.37 -5.48
C ILE A 27 15.48 -0.37 -5.40
N THR A 28 16.00 -0.13 -4.21
CA THR A 28 17.09 0.80 -3.97
C THR A 28 18.12 0.21 -3.03
N ASN A 29 19.39 0.53 -3.21
CA ASN A 29 20.42 0.10 -2.27
C ASN A 29 20.39 1.00 -1.03
N THR A 30 20.42 0.39 0.15
CA THR A 30 20.49 1.15 1.41
C THR A 30 21.12 0.32 2.51
N ASP A 31 21.86 0.97 3.42
CA ASP A 31 22.59 0.28 4.48
C ASP A 31 21.80 0.13 5.78
N SER A 32 20.55 0.62 5.82
CA SER A 32 19.75 0.67 7.04
C SER A 32 18.26 0.51 6.76
N ILE A 33 17.62 -0.33 7.56
CA ILE A 33 16.17 -0.44 7.60
C ILE A 33 15.48 0.90 7.91
N LYS A 34 16.10 1.77 8.72
CA LYS A 34 15.56 3.10 9.04
C LYS A 34 15.51 3.98 7.78
N LYS A 35 16.54 3.91 6.94
CA LYS A 35 16.53 4.60 5.63
C LYS A 35 15.45 4.02 4.72
N CYS A 36 15.25 2.70 4.72
CA CYS A 36 14.18 2.04 3.97
C CYS A 36 12.78 2.51 4.42
N ALA A 37 12.55 2.62 5.74
CA ALA A 37 11.32 3.15 6.30
C ALA A 37 11.07 4.62 5.90
N ILE A 38 12.12 5.45 5.86
CA ILE A 38 12.03 6.85 5.40
C ILE A 38 11.70 6.92 3.91
N LEU A 39 12.36 6.09 3.08
CA LEU A 39 12.08 6.01 1.64
C LEU A 39 10.62 5.61 1.40
N CYS A 40 10.14 4.59 2.12
CA CYS A 40 8.74 4.22 2.09
C CYS A 40 7.88 5.39 2.51
N ASN A 41 8.13 6.01 3.67
CA ASN A 41 7.31 7.11 4.17
C ASN A 41 7.36 8.37 3.27
N ASN A 42 8.31 8.52 2.36
CA ASN A 42 8.32 9.60 1.38
C ASN A 42 7.61 9.25 0.06
N ASN A 43 7.43 7.96 -0.26
CA ASN A 43 6.71 7.52 -1.44
C ASN A 43 5.23 7.29 -1.11
N ILE A 44 4.33 8.09 -1.67
CA ILE A 44 2.90 8.08 -1.34
C ILE A 44 2.19 6.73 -1.57
N LEU A 45 2.67 5.90 -2.49
CA LEU A 45 2.09 4.58 -2.77
C LEU A 45 2.62 3.49 -1.82
N CYS A 46 3.76 3.72 -1.18
CA CYS A 46 4.39 2.72 -0.33
C CYS A 46 3.57 2.48 0.94
N ARG A 47 3.37 1.19 1.24
CA ARG A 47 2.71 0.68 2.45
C ARG A 47 3.54 -0.36 3.17
N ILE A 48 4.36 -1.10 2.41
CA ILE A 48 5.25 -2.13 2.91
C ILE A 48 6.64 -1.84 2.38
N PHE A 49 7.65 -1.97 3.24
CA PHE A 49 9.04 -1.96 2.85
C PHE A 49 9.73 -3.23 3.32
N ASP A 50 10.60 -3.77 2.49
CA ASP A 50 11.36 -4.99 2.76
C ASP A 50 12.85 -4.65 2.64
N TYR A 51 13.54 -4.79 3.76
CA TYR A 51 14.96 -4.58 3.86
C TYR A 51 15.68 -5.93 3.82
N ALA A 52 16.27 -6.24 2.67
CA ALA A 52 17.04 -7.46 2.42
C ALA A 52 18.53 -7.19 2.66
N VAL A 53 19.15 -8.02 3.50
CA VAL A 53 20.57 -7.85 3.91
C VAL A 53 21.52 -8.71 3.06
N SER A 54 21.12 -9.08 1.85
CA SER A 54 22.05 -9.62 0.84
C SER A 54 23.13 -8.59 0.49
N SER A 55 24.20 -9.01 -0.21
CA SER A 55 25.16 -8.06 -0.79
C SER A 55 24.83 -7.87 -2.28
N PRO A 56 24.40 -6.68 -2.74
CA PRO A 56 24.20 -5.44 -1.97
C PRO A 56 22.92 -5.46 -1.13
N LYS A 57 22.91 -4.63 -0.07
CA LYS A 57 21.75 -4.47 0.82
C LYS A 57 20.66 -3.69 0.09
N GLN A 58 19.46 -4.25 0.04
CA GLN A 58 18.37 -3.74 -0.77
C GLN A 58 17.18 -3.32 0.09
N CYS A 59 16.57 -2.21 -0.29
CA CYS A 59 15.27 -1.75 0.16
C CYS A 59 14.30 -1.87 -0.99
N ARG A 60 13.28 -2.72 -0.82
CA ARG A 60 12.20 -2.93 -1.77
C ARG A 60 10.94 -2.27 -1.22
N LEU A 61 10.33 -1.40 -1.99
CA LEU A 61 9.10 -0.70 -1.62
C LEU A 61 7.92 -1.32 -2.34
N PHE A 62 6.83 -1.56 -1.61
CA PHE A 62 5.64 -2.19 -2.16
C PHE A 62 4.38 -1.39 -1.87
N GLU A 63 3.52 -1.38 -2.88
CA GLU A 63 2.10 -1.09 -2.77
C GLU A 63 1.39 -2.40 -2.41
N GLY A 64 0.85 -2.46 -1.19
CA GLY A 64 0.20 -3.67 -0.73
C GLY A 64 -0.24 -3.64 0.72
N ASP A 65 -0.69 -4.79 1.18
CA ASP A 65 -1.02 -5.10 2.56
C ASP A 65 -0.73 -6.59 2.83
N THR A 66 -0.61 -6.95 4.10
CA THR A 66 -0.26 -8.31 4.54
C THR A 66 -1.45 -9.27 4.62
N ASN A 67 -2.66 -8.82 4.27
CA ASN A 67 -3.89 -9.58 4.44
C ASN A 67 -4.41 -10.12 3.11
N LYS A 68 -4.37 -9.32 2.05
CA LYS A 68 -4.94 -9.63 0.73
C LYS A 68 -3.90 -9.66 -0.37
N LEU A 69 -2.84 -8.86 -0.24
CA LEU A 69 -1.97 -8.49 -1.34
C LEU A 69 -0.55 -9.08 -1.24
N GLY A 70 -0.28 -9.83 -0.20
CA GLY A 70 0.98 -10.53 -0.01
C GLY A 70 1.09 -11.05 1.41
N GLN A 71 2.24 -11.64 1.72
CA GLN A 71 2.49 -12.26 3.01
C GLN A 71 3.92 -11.96 3.48
N ILE A 72 4.10 -11.93 4.80
CA ILE A 72 5.42 -11.88 5.42
C ILE A 72 5.82 -13.31 5.76
N LEU A 73 6.89 -13.80 5.12
CA LEU A 73 7.42 -15.15 5.30
C LEU A 73 8.88 -15.10 5.76
N SER A 74 9.42 -16.25 6.14
CA SER A 74 10.84 -16.37 6.46
C SER A 74 11.73 -16.04 5.26
N SER A 75 12.81 -15.32 5.54
CA SER A 75 13.88 -15.00 4.61
C SER A 75 15.04 -15.98 4.78
N SER A 76 15.87 -16.09 3.74
CA SER A 76 17.15 -16.81 3.80
C SER A 76 18.20 -16.07 4.65
N SER A 77 18.01 -14.78 4.93
CA SER A 77 18.89 -13.96 5.76
C SER A 77 18.20 -13.61 7.07
N SER A 78 18.82 -14.00 8.19
CA SER A 78 18.33 -13.72 9.55
C SER A 78 18.30 -12.24 9.90
N GLN A 79 18.95 -11.38 9.12
CA GLN A 79 18.98 -9.92 9.33
C GLN A 79 17.97 -9.17 8.45
N SER A 80 17.32 -9.87 7.52
CA SER A 80 16.28 -9.24 6.69
C SER A 80 15.03 -8.98 7.49
N GLN A 81 14.32 -7.90 7.18
CA GLN A 81 13.16 -7.51 7.95
C GLN A 81 12.19 -6.69 7.11
N VAL A 82 10.91 -6.89 7.37
CA VAL A 82 9.81 -6.18 6.71
C VAL A 82 9.27 -5.13 7.67
N GLY A 83 8.85 -3.99 7.14
CA GLY A 83 8.04 -3.06 7.88
C GLY A 83 6.79 -2.62 7.11
N THR A 84 5.75 -2.31 7.87
CA THR A 84 4.49 -1.80 7.36
C THR A 84 4.25 -0.40 7.90
N LEU A 85 3.65 0.46 7.08
CA LEU A 85 3.22 1.79 7.51
C LEU A 85 1.80 1.72 8.02
N GLN A 86 1.64 1.97 9.32
CA GLN A 86 0.34 2.12 9.96
C GLN A 86 -0.09 3.59 9.95
N LEU A 87 -1.28 3.84 9.41
CA LEU A 87 -1.98 5.12 9.50
C LEU A 87 -3.20 4.98 10.41
N SER A 88 -3.56 6.06 11.10
CA SER A 88 -4.79 6.13 11.88
C SER A 88 -5.98 6.42 10.97
N ALA A 89 -7.09 5.69 11.16
CA ALA A 89 -8.36 5.97 10.47
C ALA A 89 -8.87 7.40 10.71
N ARG A 90 -8.49 8.03 11.84
CA ARG A 90 -8.85 9.43 12.13
C ARG A 90 -8.27 10.42 11.14
N LEU A 91 -7.17 10.06 10.46
CA LEU A 91 -6.60 10.89 9.40
C LEU A 91 -7.49 10.94 8.16
N PHE A 92 -8.51 10.09 8.06
CA PHE A 92 -9.41 9.99 6.91
C PHE A 92 -10.80 10.57 7.17
N ALA A 93 -10.97 11.31 8.28
CA ALA A 93 -12.24 11.94 8.63
C ALA A 93 -12.74 12.92 7.55
N GLU A 94 -11.84 13.41 6.69
CA GLU A 94 -12.12 14.37 5.64
C GLU A 94 -12.50 13.72 4.30
N TYR A 95 -12.60 12.39 4.21
CA TYR A 95 -13.04 11.74 2.97
C TYR A 95 -14.44 12.23 2.56
N GLY A 96 -14.59 12.66 1.31
CA GLY A 96 -15.83 13.25 0.79
C GLY A 96 -16.05 14.73 1.15
N SER A 97 -15.22 15.33 2.01
CA SER A 97 -15.28 16.77 2.32
C SER A 97 -14.77 17.60 1.13
N PRO A 98 -15.23 18.87 0.96
CA PRO A 98 -14.64 19.80 0.00
C PRO A 98 -13.14 20.01 0.21
N CYS A 99 -12.36 20.14 -0.87
CA CYS A 99 -10.89 20.19 -0.84
C CYS A 99 -10.22 21.42 -0.19
N ILE A 100 -10.95 22.23 0.58
CA ILE A 100 -10.59 23.61 0.94
C ILE A 100 -9.19 23.73 1.58
N SER A 101 -8.66 22.69 2.25
CA SER A 101 -7.23 22.59 2.59
C SER A 101 -6.78 21.22 3.15
N THR A 102 -7.69 20.33 3.53
CA THR A 102 -7.34 19.28 4.52
C THR A 102 -6.75 18.00 3.91
N CYS A 103 -7.21 17.52 2.75
CA CYS A 103 -6.75 16.21 2.24
C CYS A 103 -5.31 16.16 1.76
N ASN A 104 -4.70 17.30 1.38
CA ASN A 104 -3.35 17.31 0.80
C ASN A 104 -2.25 16.88 1.78
N HIS A 105 -2.53 16.89 3.08
CA HIS A 105 -1.59 16.45 4.12
C HIS A 105 -1.75 14.97 4.51
N ILE A 106 -2.76 14.29 3.96
CA ILE A 106 -3.09 12.90 4.31
C ILE A 106 -2.62 11.99 3.19
N ARG A 107 -1.69 11.09 3.52
CA ARG A 107 -0.94 10.25 2.57
C ARG A 107 -1.79 9.52 1.52
N TYR A 108 -3.00 9.07 1.84
CA TYR A 108 -3.84 8.34 0.87
C TYR A 108 -5.10 9.09 0.46
N LEU A 109 -5.14 10.41 0.71
CA LEU A 109 -6.17 11.28 0.18
C LEU A 109 -5.57 12.30 -0.79
N ARG A 110 -6.40 12.74 -1.72
CA ARG A 110 -6.12 13.83 -2.64
C ARG A 110 -7.39 14.63 -2.89
N CYS A 111 -7.23 15.83 -3.41
CA CYS A 111 -8.36 16.50 -4.05
C CYS A 111 -8.67 15.83 -5.40
N GLY A 112 -9.88 15.29 -5.53
CA GLY A 112 -10.38 14.67 -6.75
C GLY A 112 -10.97 15.66 -7.74
N SER A 113 -11.44 15.15 -8.88
CA SER A 113 -12.09 15.96 -9.93
C SER A 113 -13.43 16.54 -9.48
N SER A 114 -14.09 15.89 -8.51
CA SER A 114 -15.32 16.35 -7.89
C SER A 114 -15.13 17.53 -6.92
N SER A 115 -13.89 18.03 -6.74
CA SER A 115 -13.53 19.01 -5.71
C SER A 115 -13.80 18.52 -4.28
N THR A 116 -13.86 17.19 -4.10
CA THR A 116 -13.90 16.53 -2.80
C THR A 116 -12.65 15.70 -2.54
N CYS A 117 -12.38 15.42 -1.27
CA CYS A 117 -11.28 14.58 -0.85
C CYS A 117 -11.57 13.12 -1.18
N GLU A 118 -10.78 12.56 -2.09
CA GLU A 118 -10.91 11.21 -2.63
C GLU A 118 -9.66 10.38 -2.32
N CYS A 119 -9.77 9.06 -2.48
CA CYS A 119 -8.61 8.18 -2.39
C CYS A 119 -7.59 8.46 -3.51
N MET A 120 -6.32 8.24 -3.21
CA MET A 120 -5.24 8.28 -4.22
C MET A 120 -5.44 7.17 -5.28
N PRO A 121 -4.84 7.31 -6.48
CA PRO A 121 -4.79 6.22 -7.45
C PRO A 121 -4.30 4.91 -6.80
N HIS A 122 -4.78 3.79 -7.33
CA HIS A 122 -4.50 2.44 -6.83
C HIS A 122 -5.03 2.15 -5.42
N THR A 123 -5.91 3.00 -4.89
CA THR A 123 -6.58 2.80 -3.61
C THR A 123 -8.08 3.04 -3.72
N TYR A 124 -8.86 2.42 -2.85
CA TYR A 124 -10.31 2.61 -2.75
C TYR A 124 -10.76 2.85 -1.33
N TRP A 125 -11.92 3.47 -1.18
CA TRP A 125 -12.52 3.75 0.12
C TRP A 125 -13.13 2.49 0.72
N ASN A 126 -12.66 2.09 1.90
CA ASN A 126 -13.31 1.05 2.68
C ASN A 126 -14.06 1.68 3.85
N ALA A 127 -15.38 1.77 3.70
CA ALA A 127 -16.29 2.36 4.70
C ALA A 127 -16.31 1.61 6.04
N SER A 128 -15.97 0.31 6.06
CA SER A 128 -16.00 -0.49 7.30
C SER A 128 -14.89 -0.09 8.28
N ILE A 129 -13.78 0.44 7.76
CA ILE A 129 -12.63 0.88 8.56
C ILE A 129 -12.33 2.37 8.38
N SER A 130 -13.16 3.08 7.62
CA SER A 130 -13.03 4.50 7.27
C SER A 130 -11.63 4.88 6.77
N MET A 131 -11.10 4.13 5.80
CA MET A 131 -9.76 4.37 5.25
C MET A 131 -9.64 4.03 3.76
N CYS A 132 -8.73 4.72 3.07
CA CYS A 132 -8.29 4.34 1.74
C CYS A 132 -7.29 3.17 1.82
N ILE A 133 -7.63 2.04 1.19
CA ILE A 133 -6.81 0.82 1.16
C ILE A 133 -6.43 0.46 -0.28
N PRO A 134 -5.35 -0.31 -0.50
CA PRO A 134 -4.92 -0.70 -1.84
C PRO A 134 -6.01 -1.40 -2.62
N GLN A 135 -6.10 -1.09 -3.91
CA GLN A 135 -6.86 -1.88 -4.86
C GLN A 135 -6.21 -3.27 -5.04
N LEU A 136 -7.07 -4.24 -5.34
CA LEU A 136 -6.74 -5.62 -5.59
C LEU A 136 -6.04 -5.74 -6.95
N SER A 137 -4.81 -6.24 -6.92
CA SER A 137 -3.98 -6.49 -8.10
C SER A 137 -3.96 -7.98 -8.49
N ILE A 138 -4.91 -8.79 -8.01
CA ILE A 138 -4.92 -10.24 -8.21
C ILE A 138 -6.16 -10.63 -9.02
N LEU A 139 -5.96 -11.37 -10.11
CA LEU A 139 -7.04 -11.92 -10.91
C LEU A 139 -7.86 -12.92 -10.09
N GLY A 140 -9.19 -12.81 -10.14
CA GLY A 140 -10.12 -13.65 -9.39
C GLY A 140 -10.31 -13.24 -7.92
N ALA A 141 -9.61 -12.19 -7.43
CA ALA A 141 -9.77 -11.74 -6.06
C ALA A 141 -11.18 -11.23 -5.78
N SER A 142 -11.75 -11.63 -4.64
CA SER A 142 -13.11 -11.23 -4.27
C SER A 142 -13.21 -9.71 -4.05
N CYS A 143 -14.14 -9.09 -4.76
CA CYS A 143 -14.44 -7.66 -4.71
C CYS A 143 -15.94 -7.43 -4.58
N GLN A 144 -16.34 -6.20 -4.26
CA GLN A 144 -17.74 -5.79 -4.22
C GLN A 144 -18.10 -5.08 -5.53
N GLN A 145 -19.29 -5.32 -6.05
CA GLN A 145 -19.81 -4.56 -7.18
C GLN A 145 -19.94 -3.07 -6.83
N ASN A 146 -19.75 -2.21 -7.83
CA ASN A 146 -19.85 -0.75 -7.74
C ASN A 146 -18.81 -0.07 -6.82
N ILE A 147 -17.83 -0.81 -6.32
CA ILE A 147 -16.66 -0.25 -5.64
C ILE A 147 -15.46 -0.50 -6.55
N SER A 148 -14.67 0.55 -6.81
CA SER A 148 -13.42 0.47 -7.59
C SER A 148 -12.34 -0.25 -6.78
N MET A 149 -12.58 -1.52 -6.43
CA MET A 149 -11.68 -2.35 -5.62
C MET A 149 -10.56 -2.97 -6.43
N CYS A 150 -10.70 -3.07 -7.75
CA CYS A 150 -9.74 -3.73 -8.62
C CYS A 150 -8.79 -2.69 -9.26
N ARG A 151 -7.56 -3.10 -9.58
CA ARG A 151 -6.58 -2.25 -10.26
C ARG A 151 -6.95 -2.04 -11.73
N GLU A 152 -7.66 -0.94 -11.98
CA GLU A 152 -8.15 -0.57 -13.32
C GLU A 152 -7.00 -0.30 -14.30
N ASP A 153 -5.84 0.17 -13.84
CA ASP A 153 -4.64 0.36 -14.66
C ASP A 153 -4.03 -0.97 -15.17
N LEU A 154 -4.42 -2.09 -14.57
CA LEU A 154 -4.10 -3.45 -15.04
C LEU A 154 -5.23 -4.05 -15.90
N ASN A 155 -6.20 -3.24 -16.30
CA ASN A 155 -7.46 -3.64 -16.94
C ASN A 155 -8.32 -4.58 -16.07
N TYR A 156 -8.25 -4.49 -14.73
CA TYR A 156 -9.12 -5.27 -13.85
C TYR A 156 -10.37 -4.50 -13.46
N THR A 157 -11.53 -5.12 -13.61
CA THR A 157 -12.83 -4.59 -13.20
C THR A 157 -13.56 -5.57 -12.27
N SER A 158 -14.58 -5.09 -11.56
CA SER A 158 -15.43 -5.92 -10.71
C SER A 158 -16.45 -6.66 -11.58
N LEU A 159 -16.25 -7.96 -11.80
CA LEU A 159 -17.14 -8.79 -12.62
C LEU A 159 -18.43 -9.17 -11.89
N GLN A 160 -19.40 -9.72 -12.63
CA GLN A 160 -20.73 -10.11 -12.14
C GLN A 160 -20.68 -11.11 -10.95
N PHE A 161 -19.57 -11.83 -10.78
CA PHE A 161 -19.34 -12.79 -9.69
C PHE A 161 -18.57 -12.22 -8.49
N ASN A 162 -18.52 -10.89 -8.33
CA ASN A 162 -17.81 -10.26 -7.20
C ASN A 162 -16.32 -10.64 -7.20
N GLN A 163 -15.69 -10.65 -8.38
CA GLN A 163 -14.29 -10.98 -8.56
C GLN A 163 -13.62 -9.99 -9.51
N CYS A 164 -12.36 -9.65 -9.24
CA CYS A 164 -11.54 -8.85 -10.15
C CYS A 164 -11.20 -9.67 -11.40
N GLY A 165 -11.55 -9.15 -12.58
CA GLY A 165 -11.30 -9.81 -13.85
C GLY A 165 -11.08 -8.83 -15.00
N LEU A 166 -10.67 -9.37 -16.15
CA LEU A 166 -10.49 -8.64 -17.40
C LEU A 166 -11.83 -8.35 -18.07
#